data_AF-A0A381ZI76-F1
#
_entry.id   AF-A0A381ZI76-F1
#
_cell.length_a   1.000
_cell.length_b   1.000
_cell.length_c   1.000
_cell.angle_alpha   90.00
_cell.angle_beta   90.00
_cell.angle_gamma   90.00
#
_symmetry.space_group_name_H-M   'P 1'
#
loop_
_entity.id
_entity.type
_entity.pdbx_description
1 polymer ?
#
loop_
_entity_poly.entity_id
_entity_poly.type
_entity_poly.pdbx_seq_one_letter_code
_entity_poly.pdbx_strand_id
1 'polypeptide(L)'
;MDEKTMEKISGCRVFDTTSPFKKHVPSKLEIDFEKSVCEDTKLMENTTRVENAERIEDVMMYDGFEIQNSINTTISQDCLSQNNLHVIFTNKLICTYDNMDHRYHGRTVICSNPAIISTTGMIEAPAKSREYYLEAMKCKMQGLDIKSVKKNHSGKFLDYHDQRLSKIAEGYLLQAIFYYITGDAFCDSLDCRLNNAHWQKDLIYSQIKISKLCKKHQKILDDL
;
A
#
# COMPACT_ATOMS: atom_id res chain seq x y z
N MET A 1 20.79 -2.57 0.98
CA MET A 1 20.55 -1.15 1.34
C MET A 1 21.55 -0.76 2.41
N ASP A 2 22.11 0.45 2.38
CA ASP A 2 23.08 0.88 3.41
C ASP A 2 22.39 1.22 4.76
N GLU A 3 23.19 1.23 5.82
CA GLU A 3 22.73 1.48 7.20
C GLU A 3 22.06 2.83 7.37
N LYS A 4 22.61 3.88 6.75
CA LYS A 4 22.08 5.25 6.84
C LYS A 4 20.67 5.34 6.23
N THR A 5 20.41 4.59 5.17
CA THR A 5 19.09 4.53 4.54
C THR A 5 18.10 3.74 5.40
N MET A 6 18.54 2.63 6.01
CA MET A 6 17.72 1.88 6.98
C MET A 6 17.32 2.75 8.18
N GLU A 7 18.24 3.55 8.71
CA GLU A 7 17.94 4.52 9.78
C GLU A 7 16.91 5.57 9.34
N LYS A 8 17.04 6.11 8.12
CA LYS A 8 16.07 7.06 7.58
C LYS A 8 14.67 6.43 7.46
N ILE A 9 14.57 5.23 6.89
CA ILE A 9 13.29 4.51 6.74
C ILE A 9 12.66 4.22 8.11
N SER A 10 13.48 3.84 9.10
CA SER A 10 13.04 3.66 10.49
C SER A 10 12.43 4.95 11.06
N GLY A 11 12.99 6.11 10.70
CA GLY A 11 12.46 7.43 11.04
C GLY A 11 11.19 7.85 10.28
N CYS A 12 10.71 7.08 9.30
CA CYS A 12 9.49 7.37 8.53
C CYS A 12 8.22 6.77 9.16
N ARG A 13 8.33 6.13 10.33
CA ARG A 13 7.17 5.51 11.00
C ARG A 13 6.13 6.54 11.43
N VAL A 14 4.86 6.17 11.30
CA VAL A 14 3.71 6.98 11.74
C VAL A 14 3.18 6.40 13.04
N PHE A 15 3.15 7.23 14.08
CA PHE A 15 2.59 6.88 15.40
C PHE A 15 1.30 7.63 15.72
N ASP A 16 1.12 8.82 15.15
CA ASP A 16 -0.07 9.65 15.32
C ASP A 16 -0.78 9.75 13.96
N THR A 17 -1.91 9.07 13.84
CA THR A 17 -2.68 9.03 12.59
C THR A 17 -3.55 10.27 12.37
N THR A 18 -3.59 11.19 13.33
CA THR A 18 -4.51 12.35 13.35
C THR A 18 -3.81 13.69 13.13
N SER A 19 -2.48 13.68 13.03
CA SER A 19 -1.67 14.85 12.70
C SER A 19 -0.83 14.59 11.45
N PRO A 20 -0.38 15.64 10.75
CA PRO A 20 0.64 15.52 9.73
C PRO A 20 1.91 14.82 10.26
N PHE A 21 2.73 14.31 9.33
CA PHE A 21 3.97 13.61 9.66
C PHE A 21 4.83 14.38 10.67
N LYS A 22 5.22 13.69 11.75
CA LYS A 22 6.13 14.20 12.77
C LYS A 22 7.36 13.33 12.77
N LYS A 23 8.46 13.88 12.25
CA LYS A 23 9.75 13.19 12.26
C LYS A 23 10.16 12.88 13.70
N HIS A 24 10.46 11.61 13.98
CA HIS A 24 11.07 11.18 15.23
C HIS A 24 12.51 10.73 15.00
N VAL A 25 13.26 10.64 16.10
CA VAL A 25 14.57 9.98 16.10
C VAL A 25 14.30 8.51 16.43
N PRO A 26 14.56 7.57 15.51
CA PRO A 26 14.28 6.16 15.76
C PRO A 26 15.21 5.64 16.87
N SER A 27 14.64 4.84 17.77
CA SER A 27 15.40 4.13 18.79
C SER A 27 16.29 3.04 18.19
N LYS A 28 17.27 2.56 18.97
CA LYS A 28 18.14 1.46 18.55
C LYS A 28 17.33 0.20 18.16
N LEU A 29 16.27 -0.10 18.90
CA LEU A 29 15.38 -1.23 18.62
C LEU A 29 14.65 -1.07 17.28
N GLU A 30 14.20 0.13 16.94
CA GLU A 30 13.53 0.40 15.66
C GLU A 30 14.50 0.31 14.48
N ILE A 31 15.73 0.77 14.66
CA ILE A 31 16.77 0.67 13.64
C ILE A 31 17.16 -0.80 13.42
N ASP A 32 17.37 -1.54 14.51
CA ASP A 32 17.75 -2.95 14.44
C ASP A 32 16.61 -3.80 13.85
N PHE A 33 15.35 -3.50 14.18
CA PHE A 33 14.20 -4.10 13.52
C PHE A 33 14.17 -3.81 12.01
N GLU A 34 14.39 -2.56 11.60
CA GLU A 34 14.40 -2.17 10.19
C GLU A 34 15.54 -2.88 9.43
N LYS A 35 16.72 -3.01 10.06
CA LYS A 35 17.84 -3.81 9.52
C LYS A 35 17.45 -5.26 9.32
N SER A 36 16.87 -5.90 10.33
CA SER A 36 16.43 -7.29 10.22
C SER A 36 15.37 -7.47 9.13
N VAL A 37 14.42 -6.54 8.98
CA VAL A 37 13.40 -6.58 7.91
C VAL A 37 14.04 -6.44 6.52
N CYS A 38 15.11 -5.65 6.39
CA CYS A 38 15.83 -5.52 5.13
C CYS A 38 16.58 -6.80 4.74
N GLU A 39 16.99 -7.61 5.71
CA GLU A 39 17.60 -8.92 5.49
C GLU A 39 16.53 -10.00 5.22
N ASP A 40 15.44 -10.01 5.99
CA ASP A 40 14.29 -10.91 5.83
C ASP A 40 12.96 -10.16 5.95
N THR A 41 12.34 -9.89 4.81
CA THR A 41 11.07 -9.15 4.75
C THR A 41 9.91 -9.91 5.40
N LYS A 42 10.01 -11.24 5.61
CA LYS A 42 8.97 -12.02 6.30
C LYS A 42 8.75 -11.57 7.74
N LEU A 43 9.73 -10.90 8.36
CA LEU A 43 9.57 -10.34 9.70
C LEU A 43 8.43 -9.32 9.80
N MET A 44 8.03 -8.69 8.69
CA MET A 44 6.84 -7.84 8.65
C MET A 44 5.55 -8.62 8.92
N GLU A 45 5.49 -9.93 8.66
CA GLU A 45 4.30 -10.77 8.93
C GLU A 45 4.01 -10.91 10.42
N ASN A 46 5.03 -10.71 11.27
CA ASN A 46 4.92 -10.74 12.73
C ASN A 46 4.42 -9.42 13.31
N THR A 47 4.27 -8.37 12.49
CA THR A 47 3.74 -7.08 12.95
C THR A 47 2.22 -7.13 13.10
N THR A 48 1.69 -6.25 13.95
CA THR A 48 0.25 -6.14 14.18
C THR A 48 -0.46 -5.71 12.89
N ARG A 49 -1.40 -6.55 12.42
CA ARG A 49 -2.27 -6.25 11.28
C ARG A 49 -3.42 -5.33 11.71
N VAL A 50 -3.96 -4.55 10.76
CA VAL A 50 -5.05 -3.59 11.03
C VAL A 50 -6.25 -4.23 11.73
N GLU A 51 -6.60 -5.45 11.33
CA GLU A 51 -7.75 -6.17 11.90
C GLU A 51 -7.53 -6.73 13.32
N ASN A 52 -6.26 -6.93 13.71
CA ASN A 52 -5.83 -7.50 14.98
C ASN A 52 -5.42 -6.43 15.99
N ALA A 53 -5.21 -5.20 15.55
CA ALA A 53 -4.82 -4.09 16.40
C ALA A 53 -5.96 -3.71 17.36
N GLU A 54 -5.63 -3.51 18.63
CA GLU A 54 -6.55 -2.91 19.60
C GLU A 54 -6.66 -1.41 19.38
N ARG A 55 -5.53 -0.78 19.04
CA ARG A 55 -5.44 0.63 18.68
C ARG A 55 -4.69 0.78 17.36
N ILE A 56 -5.05 1.77 16.56
CA ILE A 56 -4.48 1.94 15.22
C ILE A 56 -2.97 2.22 15.27
N GLU A 57 -2.50 2.81 16.37
CA GLU A 57 -1.10 3.13 16.64
C GLU A 57 -0.23 1.89 16.86
N ASP A 58 -0.85 0.72 17.14
CA ASP A 58 -0.14 -0.55 17.27
C ASP A 58 0.22 -1.14 15.89
N VAL A 59 -0.40 -0.65 14.81
CA VAL A 59 -0.09 -1.05 13.43
C VAL A 59 1.16 -0.35 12.95
N MET A 60 2.09 -1.11 12.38
CA MET A 60 3.32 -0.54 11.83
C MET A 60 3.05 0.13 10.47
N MET A 61 2.82 1.44 10.52
CA MET A 61 2.60 2.30 9.35
C MET A 61 3.81 3.18 9.08
N TYR A 62 3.99 3.52 7.81
CA TYR A 62 5.04 4.43 7.37
C TYR A 62 4.45 5.54 6.50
N ASP A 63 5.00 6.74 6.63
CA ASP A 63 4.67 7.83 5.73
C ASP A 63 5.28 7.55 4.36
N GLY A 64 4.41 7.47 3.36
CA GLY A 64 4.76 7.08 2.03
C GLY A 64 5.67 8.07 1.30
N PHE A 65 5.48 9.36 1.53
CA PHE A 65 6.33 10.39 0.93
C PHE A 65 7.70 10.43 1.60
N GLU A 66 7.76 10.23 2.92
CA GLU A 66 9.04 10.19 3.64
C GLU A 66 9.87 8.94 3.30
N ILE A 67 9.23 7.77 3.13
CA ILE A 67 9.90 6.58 2.59
C ILE A 67 10.45 6.90 1.20
N GLN A 68 9.63 7.47 0.32
CA GLN A 68 10.04 7.80 -1.05
C GLN A 68 11.25 8.74 -1.05
N ASN A 69 11.23 9.80 -0.25
CA ASN A 69 12.34 10.73 -0.11
C ASN A 69 13.60 10.02 0.39
N SER A 70 13.46 9.11 1.36
CA SER A 70 14.58 8.34 1.91
C SER A 70 15.21 7.43 0.85
N ILE A 71 14.40 6.68 0.10
CA ILE A 71 14.89 5.77 -0.95
C ILE A 71 15.45 6.54 -2.14
N ASN A 72 14.87 7.68 -2.50
CA ASN A 72 15.35 8.51 -3.60
C ASN A 72 16.82 8.92 -3.41
N THR A 73 17.28 9.07 -2.16
CA THR A 73 18.70 9.36 -1.87
C THR A 73 19.68 8.22 -2.19
N THR A 74 19.17 7.01 -2.46
CA THR A 74 19.97 5.83 -2.81
C THR A 74 20.06 5.56 -4.31
N ILE A 75 19.19 6.20 -5.10
CA ILE A 75 19.20 6.03 -6.55
C ILE A 75 20.36 6.85 -7.11
N SER A 76 21.28 6.18 -7.81
CA SER A 76 22.44 6.84 -8.42
C SER A 76 22.01 7.99 -9.33
N GLN A 77 22.76 9.10 -9.32
CA GLN A 77 22.47 10.26 -10.16
C GLN A 77 22.41 9.91 -11.66
N ASP A 78 23.24 8.97 -12.11
CA ASP A 78 23.22 8.45 -13.50
C ASP A 78 21.91 7.73 -13.86
N CYS A 79 21.21 7.21 -12.85
CA CYS A 79 19.92 6.56 -12.99
C CYS A 79 18.74 7.54 -12.90
N LEU A 80 18.96 8.79 -12.44
CA LEU A 80 17.94 9.84 -12.30
C LEU A 80 17.67 10.61 -13.60
N SER A 81 18.12 10.11 -14.75
CA SER A 81 17.73 10.66 -16.05
C SER A 81 16.19 10.66 -16.17
N GLN A 82 15.63 11.67 -16.85
CA GLN A 82 14.19 11.84 -16.99
C GLN A 82 13.49 10.70 -17.74
N ASN A 83 14.22 9.71 -18.25
CA ASN A 83 13.71 8.57 -19.02
C ASN A 83 13.66 7.25 -18.23
N ASN A 84 14.04 7.23 -16.95
CA ASN A 84 13.98 6.04 -16.12
C ASN A 84 12.81 6.12 -15.12
N LEU A 85 11.90 5.16 -15.21
CA LEU A 85 10.91 4.91 -14.16
C LEU A 85 11.49 3.93 -13.13
N HIS A 86 11.68 4.40 -11.90
CA HIS A 86 12.07 3.56 -10.78
C HIS A 86 10.83 3.04 -10.08
N VAL A 87 10.76 1.73 -9.83
CA VAL A 87 9.63 1.11 -9.13
C VAL A 87 10.13 0.26 -7.99
N ILE A 88 9.61 0.52 -6.79
CA ILE A 88 9.97 -0.15 -5.56
C ILE A 88 8.76 -0.95 -5.09
N PHE A 89 8.95 -2.25 -4.88
CA PHE A 89 7.98 -3.08 -4.18
C PHE A 89 8.36 -3.19 -2.70
N THR A 90 7.37 -3.06 -1.83
CA THR A 90 7.53 -3.24 -0.38
C THR A 90 6.36 -3.98 0.21
N ASN A 91 6.57 -4.70 1.32
CA ASN A 91 5.50 -5.27 2.13
C ASN A 91 5.19 -4.41 3.38
N LYS A 92 5.77 -3.21 3.49
CA LYS A 92 5.41 -2.22 4.52
C LYS A 92 4.06 -1.59 4.19
N LEU A 93 3.22 -1.36 5.19
CA LEU A 93 1.99 -0.57 5.01
C LEU A 93 2.38 0.90 4.88
N ILE A 94 2.22 1.45 3.68
CA ILE A 94 2.47 2.86 3.39
C ILE A 94 1.17 3.65 3.50
N CYS A 95 1.26 4.85 4.04
CA CYS A 95 0.12 5.72 4.25
C CYS A 95 0.46 7.16 3.81
N THR A 96 -0.57 7.95 3.52
CA THR A 96 -0.43 9.40 3.28
C THR A 96 -1.41 10.14 4.17
N TYR A 97 -1.00 11.28 4.72
CA TYR A 97 -1.89 12.16 5.44
C TYR A 97 -2.76 12.97 4.48
N ASP A 98 -4.07 13.00 4.73
CA ASP A 98 -5.00 13.85 4.00
C ASP A 98 -5.36 15.07 4.87
N ASN A 99 -5.07 16.26 4.33
CA ASN A 99 -5.34 17.52 5.00
C ASN A 99 -6.83 17.88 5.05
N MET A 100 -7.68 17.22 4.24
CA MET A 100 -9.11 17.50 4.18
C MET A 100 -9.90 16.79 5.27
N ASP A 101 -9.56 15.53 5.57
CA ASP A 101 -10.21 14.76 6.64
C ASP A 101 -9.31 14.51 7.86
N HIS A 102 -8.14 15.16 7.88
CA HIS A 102 -7.19 15.22 9.00
C HIS A 102 -6.79 13.85 9.55
N ARG A 103 -6.54 12.90 8.65
CA ARG A 103 -6.06 11.57 9.04
C ARG A 103 -5.19 10.92 7.99
N TYR A 104 -4.45 9.91 8.44
CA TYR A 104 -3.72 9.01 7.56
C TYR A 104 -4.65 8.03 6.87
N HIS A 105 -4.36 7.79 5.59
CA HIS A 105 -4.99 6.76 4.77
C HIS A 105 -3.94 5.79 4.28
N GLY A 106 -4.24 4.49 4.39
CA GLY A 106 -3.45 3.47 3.71
C GLY A 106 -3.42 3.72 2.21
N ARG A 107 -2.29 3.42 1.57
CA ARG A 107 -2.10 3.51 0.13
C ARG A 107 -1.52 2.20 -0.39
N THR A 108 -2.00 1.81 -1.56
CA THR A 108 -1.40 0.69 -2.30
C THR A 108 -0.22 1.15 -3.15
N VAL A 109 -0.32 2.35 -3.72
CA VAL A 109 0.69 2.90 -4.64
C VAL A 109 0.91 4.38 -4.37
N ILE A 110 2.14 4.82 -4.57
CA ILE A 110 2.53 6.23 -4.70
C ILE A 110 3.18 6.35 -6.08
N CYS A 111 2.52 7.04 -7.00
CA CYS A 111 2.89 7.03 -8.42
C CYS A 111 4.02 8.01 -8.79
N SER A 112 4.61 8.74 -7.84
CA SER A 112 5.80 9.59 -8.08
C SER A 112 7.01 8.75 -8.55
N ASN A 113 8.13 9.36 -8.94
CA ASN A 113 9.36 8.64 -9.34
C ASN A 113 10.46 8.86 -8.28
N PRO A 114 10.85 7.84 -7.49
CA PRO A 114 10.50 6.42 -7.64
C PRO A 114 9.10 6.07 -7.16
N ALA A 115 8.40 5.22 -7.91
CA ALA A 115 7.09 4.73 -7.53
C ALA A 115 7.21 3.68 -6.43
N ILE A 116 6.30 3.71 -5.46
CA ILE A 116 6.27 2.71 -4.38
C ILE A 116 4.97 1.94 -4.46
N ILE A 117 5.06 0.62 -4.53
CA ILE A 117 3.92 -0.30 -4.53
C ILE A 117 4.01 -1.16 -3.27
N SER A 118 3.00 -1.06 -2.42
CA SER A 118 2.89 -1.83 -1.18
C SER A 118 1.98 -3.04 -1.37
N THR A 119 2.53 -4.25 -1.19
CA THR A 119 1.74 -5.49 -1.23
C THR A 119 0.80 -5.61 -0.03
N THR A 120 1.21 -5.11 1.14
CA THR A 120 0.33 -4.97 2.31
C THR A 120 -0.75 -3.93 2.06
N GLY A 121 -0.43 -2.83 1.36
CA GLY A 121 -1.39 -1.83 0.93
C GLY A 121 -2.50 -2.40 0.05
N MET A 122 -2.20 -3.35 -0.85
CA MET A 122 -3.23 -4.03 -1.66
C MET A 122 -4.31 -4.72 -0.81
N ILE A 123 -3.94 -5.17 0.39
CA ILE A 123 -4.82 -5.91 1.32
C ILE A 123 -5.52 -4.95 2.28
N GLU A 124 -4.76 -4.07 2.91
CA GLU A 124 -5.23 -3.29 4.06
C GLU A 124 -5.72 -1.87 3.70
N ALA A 125 -5.30 -1.30 2.56
CA ALA A 125 -5.70 0.06 2.21
C ALA A 125 -7.14 0.16 1.65
N PRO A 126 -7.58 -0.69 0.68
CA PRO A 126 -8.96 -0.68 0.23
C PRO A 126 -9.89 -1.28 1.31
N ALA A 127 -11.01 -0.63 1.56
CA ALA A 127 -11.98 -1.06 2.55
C ALA A 127 -12.64 -2.40 2.17
N LYS A 128 -12.86 -3.27 3.17
CA LYS A 128 -13.68 -4.48 3.05
C LYS A 128 -15.18 -4.08 3.03
N SER A 129 -16.08 -5.04 2.76
CA SER A 129 -17.51 -4.72 2.73
C SER A 129 -18.02 -4.27 4.10
N ARG A 130 -19.03 -3.39 4.12
CA ARG A 130 -19.71 -2.99 5.36
C ARG A 130 -20.28 -4.18 6.12
N GLU A 131 -20.83 -5.15 5.40
CA GLU A 131 -21.35 -6.41 5.94
C GLU A 131 -20.29 -7.17 6.74
N TYR A 132 -19.08 -7.33 6.19
CA TYR A 132 -17.98 -7.97 6.89
C TYR A 132 -17.65 -7.27 8.22
N TYR A 133 -17.57 -5.94 8.22
CA TYR A 133 -17.27 -5.18 9.45
C TYR A 133 -18.36 -5.32 10.51
N LEU A 134 -19.65 -5.33 10.11
CA LEU A 134 -20.76 -5.51 11.05
C LEU A 134 -20.74 -6.89 11.70
N GLU A 135 -20.48 -7.94 10.93
CA GLU A 135 -20.35 -9.30 11.45
C GLU A 135 -19.13 -9.47 12.35
N ALA A 136 -17.97 -8.95 11.93
CA ALA A 136 -16.74 -8.98 12.71
C ALA A 136 -16.90 -8.24 14.05
N MET A 137 -17.55 -7.08 14.04
CA MET A 137 -17.86 -6.31 15.25
C MET A 137 -18.78 -7.10 16.19
N LYS A 138 -19.84 -7.73 15.66
CA LYS A 138 -20.75 -8.57 16.46
C LYS A 138 -20.02 -9.73 17.13
N CYS A 139 -19.12 -10.42 16.42
CA CYS A 139 -18.30 -11.48 17.01
C CYS A 139 -17.38 -10.95 18.13
N LYS A 140 -16.66 -9.84 17.88
CA LYS A 140 -15.78 -9.22 18.90
C LYS A 140 -16.55 -8.79 20.15
N MET A 141 -17.75 -8.21 20.01
CA MET A 141 -18.60 -7.83 21.14
C MET A 141 -19.06 -9.03 21.99
N GLN A 142 -19.10 -10.23 21.41
CA GLN A 142 -19.42 -11.47 22.10
C GLN A 142 -18.18 -12.20 22.65
N GLY A 143 -16.99 -11.60 22.53
CA GLY A 143 -15.73 -12.24 22.91
C GLY A 143 -15.33 -13.41 21.99
N LEU A 144 -15.92 -13.50 20.80
CA LEU A 144 -15.64 -14.55 19.82
C LEU A 144 -14.56 -14.08 18.82
N ASP A 145 -13.83 -15.04 18.27
CA ASP A 145 -12.93 -14.77 17.15
C ASP A 145 -13.71 -14.46 15.86
N ILE A 146 -13.02 -13.88 14.87
CA ILE A 146 -13.59 -13.52 13.57
C ILE A 146 -13.28 -14.54 12.47
N LYS A 147 -12.74 -15.72 12.80
CA LYS A 147 -12.29 -16.70 11.79
C LYS A 147 -13.46 -17.24 10.97
N SER A 148 -14.60 -17.47 11.61
CA SER A 148 -15.84 -17.90 10.94
C SER A 148 -16.37 -16.83 9.98
N VAL A 149 -16.37 -15.56 10.40
CA VAL A 149 -16.74 -14.41 9.56
C VAL A 149 -15.85 -14.35 8.33
N LYS A 150 -14.52 -14.40 8.49
CA LYS A 150 -13.59 -14.43 7.36
C LYS A 150 -13.86 -15.58 6.40
N LYS A 151 -14.12 -16.78 6.92
CA LYS A 151 -14.43 -17.95 6.09
C LYS A 151 -15.70 -17.73 5.26
N ASN A 152 -16.74 -17.12 5.84
CA ASN A 152 -17.99 -16.82 5.14
C ASN A 152 -17.84 -15.77 4.03
N HIS A 153 -16.83 -14.90 4.14
CA HIS A 153 -16.51 -13.88 3.13
C HIS A 153 -15.29 -14.24 2.28
N SER A 154 -14.83 -15.49 2.32
CA SER A 154 -13.65 -15.94 1.58
C SER A 154 -13.78 -15.62 0.08
N GLY A 155 -12.70 -15.10 -0.50
CA GLY A 155 -12.64 -14.68 -1.90
C GLY A 155 -13.25 -13.31 -2.21
N LYS A 156 -14.02 -12.70 -1.30
CA LYS A 156 -14.61 -11.36 -1.49
C LYS A 156 -13.62 -10.21 -1.28
N PHE A 157 -12.54 -10.45 -0.57
CA PHE A 157 -11.41 -9.54 -0.38
C PHE A 157 -10.10 -10.33 -0.44
N LEU A 158 -8.97 -9.64 -0.49
CA LEU A 158 -7.64 -10.24 -0.48
C LEU A 158 -7.20 -10.56 0.95
N ASP A 159 -6.54 -11.69 1.12
CA ASP A 159 -5.81 -12.04 2.34
C ASP A 159 -4.29 -12.02 2.07
N TYR A 160 -3.50 -12.04 3.15
CA TYR A 160 -2.06 -12.26 3.04
C TYR A 160 -1.78 -13.60 2.34
N HIS A 161 -0.77 -13.60 1.46
CA HIS A 161 -0.41 -14.73 0.59
C HIS A 161 -1.48 -15.15 -0.43
N ASP A 162 -2.43 -14.28 -0.74
CA ASP A 162 -3.40 -14.54 -1.80
C ASP A 162 -2.72 -14.60 -3.17
N GLN A 163 -2.96 -15.68 -3.92
CA GLN A 163 -2.41 -15.90 -5.26
C GLN A 163 -2.76 -14.80 -6.28
N ARG A 164 -3.82 -14.02 -6.02
CA ARG A 164 -4.25 -12.91 -6.88
C ARG A 164 -3.33 -11.69 -6.76
N LEU A 165 -2.53 -11.58 -5.70
CA LEU A 165 -1.70 -10.40 -5.43
C LEU A 165 -0.72 -10.09 -6.58
N SER A 166 -0.12 -11.10 -7.20
CA SER A 166 0.79 -10.90 -8.33
C SER A 166 0.10 -10.22 -9.52
N LYS A 167 -1.15 -10.61 -9.82
CA LYS A 167 -1.91 -10.02 -10.93
C LYS A 167 -2.34 -8.58 -10.64
N ILE A 168 -2.60 -8.28 -9.38
CA ILE A 168 -2.94 -6.93 -8.89
C ILE A 168 -1.70 -6.04 -8.90
N ALA A 169 -0.54 -6.58 -8.52
CA ALA A 169 0.74 -5.88 -8.57
C ALA A 169 1.09 -5.41 -9.99
N GLU A 170 0.85 -6.22 -11.02
CA GLU A 170 0.96 -5.80 -12.43
C GLU A 170 0.07 -4.60 -12.76
N GLY A 171 -1.14 -4.54 -12.18
CA GLY A 171 -2.08 -3.43 -12.40
C GLY A 171 -1.60 -2.13 -11.77
N TYR A 172 -1.08 -2.19 -10.54
CA TYR A 172 -0.47 -1.03 -9.89
C TYR A 172 0.83 -0.60 -10.55
N LEU A 173 1.62 -1.55 -11.09
CA LEU A 173 2.77 -1.24 -11.95
C LEU A 173 2.31 -0.48 -13.20
N LEU A 174 1.21 -0.91 -13.82
CA LEU A 174 0.63 -0.20 -14.96
C LEU A 174 0.17 1.22 -14.57
N GLN A 175 -0.44 1.40 -13.39
CA GLN A 175 -0.80 2.74 -12.88
C GLN A 175 0.43 3.65 -12.69
N ALA A 176 1.53 3.11 -12.14
CA ALA A 176 2.78 3.86 -12.03
C ALA A 176 3.36 4.25 -13.40
N ILE A 177 3.32 3.34 -14.38
CA ILE A 177 3.75 3.60 -15.76
C ILE A 177 2.88 4.70 -16.41
N PHE A 178 1.56 4.59 -16.30
CA PHE A 178 0.64 5.58 -16.87
C PHE A 178 0.84 6.95 -16.26
N TYR A 179 1.00 7.05 -14.94
CA TYR A 179 1.31 8.32 -14.30
C TYR A 179 2.64 8.89 -14.78
N TYR A 180 3.67 8.06 -14.92
CA TYR A 180 4.97 8.50 -15.41
C TYR A 180 4.92 9.06 -16.83
N ILE A 181 4.11 8.46 -17.71
CA ILE A 181 3.96 8.90 -19.11
C ILE A 181 3.02 10.11 -19.24
N THR A 182 1.92 10.14 -18.48
CA THR A 182 0.79 11.05 -18.74
C THR A 182 0.52 12.06 -17.63
N GLY A 183 1.07 11.85 -16.43
CA GLY A 183 0.70 12.57 -15.22
C GLY A 183 -0.64 12.15 -14.61
N ASP A 184 -1.40 11.24 -15.24
CA ASP A 184 -2.69 10.74 -14.76
C ASP A 184 -2.56 9.29 -14.29
N ALA A 185 -2.67 9.07 -12.98
CA ALA A 185 -2.44 7.77 -12.36
C ALA A 185 -3.66 6.84 -12.42
N PHE A 186 -4.85 7.43 -12.50
CA PHE A 186 -6.06 6.75 -12.06
C PHE A 186 -7.24 6.97 -13.01
N CYS A 187 -8.13 5.99 -13.04
CA CYS A 187 -9.37 6.02 -13.79
C CYS A 187 -10.56 5.88 -12.85
N ASP A 188 -11.61 6.67 -13.06
CA ASP A 188 -12.85 6.51 -12.31
C ASP A 188 -13.71 5.34 -12.81
N SER A 189 -13.41 4.81 -14.00
CA SER A 189 -14.13 3.68 -14.56
C SER A 189 -13.75 2.38 -13.86
N LEU A 190 -14.76 1.73 -13.28
CA LEU A 190 -14.62 0.41 -12.65
C LEU A 190 -14.19 -0.68 -13.66
N ASP A 191 -14.51 -0.52 -14.94
CA ASP A 191 -14.12 -1.42 -16.03
C ASP A 191 -12.72 -1.12 -16.60
N CYS A 192 -11.93 -0.29 -15.91
CA CYS A 192 -10.55 -0.02 -16.27
C CYS A 192 -9.59 -0.63 -15.25
N ARG A 193 -8.51 -1.25 -15.73
CA ARG A 193 -7.41 -1.74 -14.89
C ARG A 193 -6.68 -0.61 -14.16
N LEU A 194 -6.86 0.64 -14.57
CA LEU A 194 -6.35 1.81 -13.85
C LEU A 194 -7.33 2.34 -12.80
N ASN A 195 -8.39 1.59 -12.45
CA ASN A 195 -9.39 2.07 -11.51
C ASN A 195 -8.78 2.47 -10.15
N ASN A 196 -9.20 3.62 -9.61
CA ASN A 196 -8.86 4.06 -8.25
C ASN A 196 -9.73 3.35 -7.21
N ALA A 197 -9.51 2.05 -7.03
CA ALA A 197 -10.36 1.25 -6.15
C ALA A 197 -10.13 1.60 -4.67
N HIS A 198 -11.17 2.12 -4.01
CA HIS A 198 -11.18 2.36 -2.55
C HIS A 198 -11.78 1.18 -1.78
N TRP A 199 -12.39 0.22 -2.48
CA TRP A 199 -12.99 -0.97 -1.89
C TRP A 199 -12.37 -2.24 -2.47
N GLN A 200 -12.20 -3.27 -1.65
CA GLN A 200 -11.70 -4.59 -2.06
C GLN A 200 -12.51 -5.20 -3.21
N LYS A 201 -13.84 -5.02 -3.20
CA LYS A 201 -14.72 -5.50 -4.29
C LYS A 201 -14.38 -4.87 -5.65
N ASP A 202 -14.03 -3.59 -5.65
CA ASP A 202 -13.79 -2.80 -6.86
C ASP A 202 -12.37 -3.06 -7.37
N LEU A 203 -11.43 -3.23 -6.43
CA LEU A 203 -10.06 -3.67 -6.72
C LEU A 203 -10.08 -5.03 -7.42
N ILE A 204 -10.75 -6.02 -6.82
CA ILE A 204 -10.83 -7.37 -7.41
C ILE A 204 -11.56 -7.33 -8.76
N TYR A 205 -12.62 -6.54 -8.88
CA TYR A 205 -13.35 -6.43 -10.14
C TYR A 205 -12.45 -5.85 -11.25
N SER A 206 -11.85 -4.69 -11.04
CA SER A 206 -11.03 -4.00 -12.05
C SER A 206 -9.76 -4.77 -12.39
N GLN A 207 -9.08 -5.34 -11.40
CA GLN A 207 -7.77 -5.98 -11.58
C GLN A 207 -7.84 -7.45 -12.00
N ILE A 208 -8.86 -8.19 -11.55
CA ILE A 208 -8.97 -9.64 -11.79
C ILE A 208 -10.07 -9.97 -12.77
N LYS A 209 -11.30 -9.46 -12.56
CA LYS A 209 -12.44 -9.82 -13.42
C LYS A 209 -12.36 -9.16 -14.79
N ILE A 210 -12.09 -7.86 -14.82
CA ILE A 210 -11.96 -7.10 -16.06
C ILE A 210 -10.54 -7.18 -16.60
N SER A 211 -9.54 -6.81 -15.78
CA SER A 211 -8.10 -6.90 -16.10
C SER A 211 -7.72 -6.26 -17.45
N LYS A 212 -8.44 -5.22 -17.88
CA LYS A 212 -8.27 -4.54 -19.18
C LYS A 212 -8.32 -3.03 -19.03
N LEU A 213 -7.67 -2.31 -19.94
CA LEU A 213 -7.79 -0.86 -20.03
C LEU A 213 -9.12 -0.47 -20.67
N CYS A 214 -9.69 0.66 -20.23
CA CYS A 214 -10.82 1.25 -20.95
C CYS A 214 -10.34 1.89 -22.27
N LYS A 215 -11.27 2.21 -23.16
CA LYS A 215 -10.94 2.77 -24.49
C LYS A 215 -10.05 4.02 -24.44
N LYS A 216 -10.27 4.90 -23.45
CA LYS A 216 -9.42 6.10 -23.23
C LYS A 216 -7.96 5.72 -23.03
N HIS A 217 -7.70 4.81 -22.09
CA HIS A 217 -6.33 4.43 -21.71
C HIS A 217 -5.68 3.48 -22.70
N GLN A 218 -6.46 2.63 -23.39
CA GLN A 218 -5.93 1.82 -24.48
C GLN A 218 -5.41 2.71 -25.62
N LYS A 219 -6.17 3.75 -25.99
CA LYS A 219 -5.75 4.70 -27.03
C LYS A 219 -4.42 5.38 -26.70
N ILE A 220 -4.16 5.72 -25.43
CA ILE A 220 -2.88 6.30 -25.02
C ILE A 220 -1.72 5.37 -25.37
N LEU A 221 -1.87 4.05 -25.16
CA LEU A 221 -0.82 3.10 -25.54
C LEU A 221 -0.70 2.91 -27.04
N ASP A 222 -1.82 2.96 -27.77
CA ASP A 222 -1.83 2.81 -29.23
C ASP A 222 -1.18 4.03 -29.92
N ASP A 223 -1.13 5.19 -29.26
CA ASP A 223 -0.57 6.45 -29.76
C ASP A 223 0.91 6.68 -29.33
N LEU A 224 1.52 5.78 -28.55
CA LEU A 224 2.95 5.82 -28.15
C LEU A 224 3.87 5.22 -29.22
#